data_AF-A0A938H0S1-F1
#
_entry.id   AF-A0A938H0S1-F1
#
_cell.length_a   1.000
_cell.length_b   1.000
_cell.length_c   1.000
_cell.angle_alpha   90.00
_cell.angle_beta   90.00
_cell.angle_gamma   90.00
#
_symmetry.space_group_name_H-M   'P 1'
#
loop_
_entity.id
_entity.type
_entity.pdbx_description
1 polymer ?
#
loop_
_entity_poly.entity_id
_entity_poly.type
_entity_poly.pdbx_seq_one_letter_code
_entity_poly.pdbx_strand_id
1 'polypeptide(L)'
;GGPWPVHCVAGTPGSLPPAEFEVPASAVIIYKAIDPDWEAYSAFHHTALDRHLRALGVRRLFIGGLATDYCVMHTVTDALSLGYVVCLLLDGITAVNVHPDDGRLAEQDMLRLGATPVRLETLTA
;
A
#
# COMPACT_ATOMS: atom_id res chain seq x y z
N GLY A 1 -2.44 -22.39 3.81
CA GLY A 1 -3.34 -21.86 2.77
C GLY A 1 -4.38 -21.02 3.45
N GLY A 2 -4.34 -19.70 3.21
CA GLY A 2 -5.23 -18.72 3.85
C GLY A 2 -6.56 -18.55 3.10
N PRO A 3 -7.31 -17.47 3.36
CA PRO A 3 -8.63 -17.23 2.80
C PRO A 3 -8.63 -16.86 1.30
N TRP A 4 -7.46 -16.59 0.72
CA TRP A 4 -7.32 -16.09 -0.64
C TRP A 4 -7.08 -17.20 -1.67
N PRO A 5 -7.56 -17.05 -2.92
CA PRO A 5 -7.08 -17.86 -4.03
C PRO A 5 -5.57 -17.66 -4.22
N VAL A 6 -4.91 -18.61 -4.87
CA VAL A 6 -3.48 -18.47 -5.19
C VAL A 6 -3.28 -17.22 -6.06
N HIS A 7 -2.45 -16.29 -5.60
CA HIS A 7 -2.17 -15.02 -6.28
C HIS A 7 -0.72 -14.59 -6.02
N CYS A 8 -0.19 -13.71 -6.88
CA CYS A 8 1.14 -13.10 -6.74
C CYS A 8 2.31 -14.10 -6.54
N VAL A 9 2.20 -15.31 -7.11
CA VAL A 9 3.22 -16.37 -6.94
C VAL A 9 4.54 -15.93 -7.55
N ALA A 10 5.62 -16.01 -6.76
CA ALA A 10 6.96 -15.58 -7.16
C ALA A 10 7.39 -16.18 -8.51
N GLY A 11 7.90 -15.33 -9.41
CA GLY A 11 8.39 -15.71 -10.73
C GLY A 11 7.30 -15.96 -11.77
N THR A 12 6.01 -15.88 -11.40
CA THR A 12 4.90 -15.96 -12.35
C THR A 12 4.52 -14.58 -12.88
N PRO A 13 3.91 -14.47 -14.07
CA PRO A 13 3.40 -13.21 -14.59
C PRO A 13 2.46 -12.49 -13.61
N GLY A 14 1.66 -13.23 -12.84
CA GLY A 14 0.74 -12.67 -11.84
C GLY A 14 1.41 -12.04 -10.62
N SER A 15 2.75 -12.13 -10.48
CA SER A 15 3.52 -11.42 -9.45
C SER A 15 4.08 -10.07 -9.90
N LEU A 16 3.91 -9.71 -11.18
CA LEU A 16 4.40 -8.47 -11.75
C LEU A 16 3.27 -7.44 -11.85
N PRO A 17 3.58 -6.13 -11.86
CA PRO A 17 2.61 -5.11 -12.25
C PRO A 17 2.05 -5.39 -13.65
N PRO A 18 0.81 -4.97 -13.94
CA PRO A 18 0.25 -5.10 -15.28
C PRO A 18 1.08 -4.31 -16.29
N ALA A 19 1.09 -4.74 -17.56
CA ALA A 19 1.97 -4.17 -18.59
C ALA A 19 1.69 -2.69 -18.86
N GLU A 20 0.47 -2.23 -18.59
CA GLU A 20 0.06 -0.84 -18.73
C GLU A 20 0.55 0.05 -17.58
N PHE A 21 1.06 -0.54 -16.50
CA PHE A 21 1.62 0.19 -15.36
C PHE A 21 3.10 0.51 -15.60
N GLU A 22 3.38 1.74 -16.02
CA GLU A 22 4.73 2.21 -16.22
C GLU A 22 5.46 2.39 -14.88
N VAL A 23 6.48 1.56 -14.65
CA VAL A 23 7.37 1.68 -13.50
C VAL A 23 8.58 2.54 -13.89
N PRO A 24 8.79 3.71 -13.25
CA PRO A 24 9.95 4.53 -13.52
C PRO A 24 11.25 3.75 -13.28
N ALA A 25 12.29 3.99 -14.08
CA ALA A 25 13.59 3.33 -13.91
C ALA A 25 14.24 3.58 -12.53
N SER A 26 13.85 4.67 -11.86
CA SER A 26 14.28 5.02 -10.50
C SER A 26 13.49 4.32 -9.40
N ALA A 27 12.47 3.54 -9.74
CA ALA A 27 11.62 2.89 -8.74
C ALA A 27 12.40 1.82 -7.97
N VAL A 28 12.15 1.77 -6.66
CA VAL A 28 12.63 0.70 -5.79
C VAL A 28 11.48 -0.25 -5.54
N ILE A 29 11.66 -1.53 -5.91
CA ILE A 29 10.66 -2.57 -5.69
C ILE A 29 10.89 -3.25 -4.35
N ILE A 30 9.87 -3.23 -3.49
CA ILE A 30 9.86 -3.91 -2.20
C ILE A 30 8.88 -5.08 -2.27
N TYR A 31 9.39 -6.29 -2.07
CA TYR A 31 8.58 -7.49 -1.94
C TYR A 31 8.24 -7.73 -0.46
N LYS A 32 7.01 -8.16 -0.19
CA LYS A 32 6.50 -8.54 1.15
C LYS A 32 5.93 -9.96 1.09
N ALA A 33 5.81 -10.62 2.24
CA ALA A 33 5.33 -12.00 2.35
C ALA A 33 6.13 -13.00 1.46
N ILE A 34 7.45 -12.83 1.43
CA ILE A 34 8.36 -13.71 0.65
C ILE A 34 8.76 -14.98 1.40
N ASP A 35 8.45 -15.05 2.70
CA ASP A 35 8.61 -16.22 3.53
C ASP A 35 7.28 -17.00 3.55
N PRO A 36 7.26 -18.30 3.21
CA PRO A 36 6.04 -19.09 3.14
C PRO A 36 5.27 -19.19 4.47
N ASP A 37 5.94 -18.97 5.60
CA ASP A 37 5.34 -19.06 6.93
C ASP A 37 4.78 -17.70 7.42
N TRP A 38 4.94 -16.63 6.63
CA TRP A 38 4.56 -15.27 7.01
C TRP A 38 3.71 -14.55 5.97
N GLU A 39 2.48 -14.22 6.35
CA GLU A 39 1.61 -13.32 5.59
C GLU A 39 1.86 -11.85 5.99
N ALA A 40 1.77 -10.95 5.01
CA ALA A 40 1.93 -9.52 5.25
C ALA A 40 1.04 -8.69 4.32
N TYR A 41 0.16 -7.87 4.89
CA TYR A 41 -0.56 -6.83 4.14
C TYR A 41 0.23 -5.54 4.08
N SER A 42 0.78 -5.07 5.20
CA SER A 42 1.59 -3.87 5.25
C SER A 42 2.91 -4.04 4.49
N ALA A 43 3.28 -3.02 3.72
CA ALA A 43 4.59 -2.96 3.07
C ALA A 43 5.76 -2.80 4.06
N PHE A 44 5.50 -2.49 5.34
CA PHE A 44 6.51 -2.36 6.38
C PHE A 44 6.83 -3.69 7.09
N HIS A 45 5.92 -4.66 7.06
CA HIS A 45 6.08 -5.92 7.77
C HIS A 45 7.11 -6.84 7.09
N HIS A 46 8.16 -7.18 7.81
CA HIS A 46 9.26 -8.05 7.33
C HIS A 46 9.93 -7.56 6.04
N THR A 47 9.99 -6.24 5.84
CA THR A 47 10.70 -5.63 4.71
C THR A 47 11.74 -4.63 5.19
N ALA A 48 12.58 -4.14 4.26
CA ALA A 48 13.53 -3.07 4.53
C ALA A 48 12.95 -1.65 4.32
N LEU A 49 11.62 -1.52 4.09
CA LEU A 49 11.02 -0.26 3.63
C LEU A 49 11.26 0.91 4.60
N ASP A 50 10.97 0.75 5.89
CA ASP A 50 11.18 1.83 6.86
C ASP A 50 12.66 2.26 6.90
N ARG A 51 13.58 1.30 7.02
CA ARG A 51 15.03 1.58 7.01
C ARG A 51 15.44 2.36 5.75
N HIS A 52 14.93 1.96 4.59
CA HIS A 52 15.24 2.61 3.32
C HIS A 52 14.73 4.05 3.28
N LEU A 53 13.46 4.27 3.66
CA LEU A 53 12.84 5.60 3.71
C LEU A 53 13.56 6.52 4.70
N ARG A 54 13.92 6.01 5.88
CA ARG A 54 14.69 6.76 6.90
C ARG A 54 16.08 7.15 6.41
N ALA A 55 16.79 6.23 5.76
CA ALA A 55 18.10 6.51 5.18
C ALA A 55 18.05 7.61 4.12
N LEU A 56 16.93 7.72 3.39
CA LEU A 56 16.67 8.79 2.42
C LEU A 56 16.12 10.08 3.06
N GLY A 57 15.89 10.11 4.38
CA GLY A 57 15.33 11.27 5.07
C GLY A 57 13.87 11.56 4.71
N VAL A 58 13.13 10.56 4.20
CA VAL A 58 11.72 10.70 3.81
C VAL A 58 10.88 10.94 5.06
N ARG A 59 10.00 11.95 5.00
CA ARG A 59 9.08 12.33 6.08
C ARG A 59 7.60 12.26 5.69
N ARG A 60 7.31 12.33 4.40
CA ARG A 60 5.94 12.35 3.85
C ARG A 60 5.80 11.27 2.79
N LEU A 61 4.75 10.47 2.88
CA LEU A 61 4.43 9.39 1.97
C LEU A 61 3.11 9.69 1.26
N PHE A 62 3.10 9.50 -0.06
CA PHE A 62 1.87 9.45 -0.86
C PHE A 62 1.58 7.99 -1.13
N ILE A 63 0.41 7.51 -0.69
CA ILE A 63 0.06 6.09 -0.76
C ILE A 63 -1.19 5.92 -1.60
N GLY A 64 -1.09 5.05 -2.60
CA GLY A 64 -2.17 4.58 -3.46
C GLY A 64 -1.95 3.12 -3.83
N GLY A 65 -2.83 2.56 -4.65
CA GLY A 65 -2.75 1.20 -5.17
C GLY A 65 -3.85 0.27 -4.66
N LEU A 66 -3.52 -1.01 -4.55
CA LEU A 66 -4.48 -2.09 -4.26
C LEU A 66 -3.99 -2.96 -3.09
N ALA A 67 -4.85 -3.45 -2.20
CA ALA A 67 -6.26 -3.11 -2.07
C ALA A 67 -6.48 -2.09 -0.95
N THR A 68 -7.42 -1.17 -1.13
CA THR A 68 -7.82 -0.13 -0.16
C THR A 68 -8.00 -0.72 1.24
N ASP A 69 -8.78 -1.77 1.35
CA ASP A 69 -9.23 -2.49 2.55
C ASP A 69 -8.20 -3.50 3.11
N TYR A 70 -7.06 -3.67 2.45
CA TYR A 70 -5.99 -4.58 2.89
C TYR A 70 -4.63 -3.89 2.85
N CYS A 71 -3.86 -4.09 1.79
CA CYS A 71 -2.46 -3.66 1.73
C CYS A 71 -2.32 -2.15 1.89
N VAL A 72 -3.24 -1.36 1.32
CA VAL A 72 -3.22 0.10 1.46
C VAL A 72 -3.51 0.49 2.91
N MET A 73 -4.64 0.05 3.49
CA MET A 73 -5.03 0.37 4.87
C MET A 73 -3.96 -0.01 5.89
N HIS A 74 -3.39 -1.21 5.79
CA HIS A 74 -2.35 -1.66 6.73
C HIS A 74 -1.07 -0.86 6.56
N THR A 75 -0.64 -0.58 5.32
CA THR A 75 0.55 0.24 5.07
C THR A 75 0.37 1.67 5.56
N VAL A 76 -0.81 2.27 5.37
CA VAL A 76 -1.12 3.62 5.86
C VAL A 76 -1.12 3.67 7.38
N THR A 77 -1.79 2.71 8.03
CA THR A 77 -1.85 2.63 9.50
C THR A 77 -0.45 2.50 10.11
N ASP A 78 0.41 1.66 9.54
CA ASP A 78 1.78 1.49 10.01
C ASP A 78 2.64 2.72 9.71
N ALA A 79 2.51 3.32 8.53
CA ALA A 79 3.22 4.56 8.21
C ALA A 79 2.89 5.68 9.21
N LEU A 80 1.61 5.85 9.56
CA LEU A 80 1.17 6.81 10.57
C LEU A 80 1.76 6.47 11.95
N SER A 81 1.73 5.19 12.34
CA SER A 81 2.27 4.72 13.62
C SER A 81 3.79 4.90 13.73
N LEU A 82 4.51 4.77 12.61
CA LEU A 82 5.94 5.06 12.49
C LEU A 82 6.23 6.57 12.44
N GLY A 83 5.22 7.43 12.40
CA GLY A 83 5.36 8.89 12.42
C GLY A 83 5.65 9.52 11.07
N TYR A 84 5.33 8.84 9.96
CA TYR A 84 5.30 9.48 8.65
C TYR A 84 4.05 10.34 8.50
N VAL A 85 4.18 11.48 7.79
CA VAL A 85 3.01 12.20 7.29
C VAL A 85 2.46 11.43 6.10
N VAL A 86 1.21 10.98 6.16
CA VAL A 86 0.61 10.19 5.09
C VAL A 86 -0.41 11.01 4.31
N CYS A 87 -0.23 11.06 3.00
CA CYS A 87 -1.18 11.57 2.02
C CYS A 87 -1.82 10.36 1.31
N LEU A 88 -3.11 10.12 1.53
CA LEU A 88 -3.86 9.04 0.89
C LEU A 88 -4.43 9.51 -0.44
N LEU A 89 -4.05 8.84 -1.53
CA LEU A 89 -4.48 9.16 -2.89
C LEU A 89 -5.88 8.56 -3.16
N LEU A 90 -6.94 9.30 -2.83
CA LEU A 90 -8.32 8.79 -2.86
C LEU A 90 -8.80 8.34 -4.24
N ASP A 91 -8.28 8.95 -5.30
CA ASP A 91 -8.56 8.59 -6.70
C ASP A 91 -7.58 7.56 -7.27
N GLY A 92 -6.59 7.13 -6.46
CA GLY A 92 -5.57 6.16 -6.82
C GLY A 92 -5.66 4.85 -6.04
N ILE A 93 -6.79 4.57 -5.38
CA ILE A 93 -6.99 3.36 -4.56
C ILE A 93 -8.23 2.59 -5.02
N THR A 94 -8.24 1.27 -4.81
CA THR A 94 -9.41 0.42 -5.08
C THR A 94 -9.45 -0.74 -4.11
N ALA A 95 -10.65 -1.06 -3.61
CA ALA A 95 -10.87 -2.12 -2.62
C ALA A 95 -11.17 -3.47 -3.27
N VAL A 96 -10.92 -4.56 -2.54
CA VAL A 96 -11.45 -5.88 -2.89
C VAL A 96 -12.95 -5.94 -2.58
N ASN A 97 -13.38 -5.38 -1.45
CA ASN A 97 -14.76 -5.45 -0.95
C ASN A 97 -15.27 -6.89 -0.85
N VAL A 98 -14.57 -7.72 -0.07
CA VAL A 98 -15.06 -9.09 0.24
C VAL A 98 -16.43 -9.01 0.90
N HIS A 99 -16.62 -8.03 1.78
CA HIS A 99 -17.92 -7.61 2.26
C HIS A 99 -18.30 -6.23 1.70
N PRO A 100 -19.61 -5.95 1.57
CA PRO A 100 -20.08 -4.63 1.18
C PRO A 100 -19.50 -3.56 2.08
N ASP A 101 -19.02 -2.48 1.46
CA ASP A 101 -18.48 -1.28 2.11
C ASP A 101 -17.12 -1.39 2.81
N ASP A 102 -16.40 -2.52 2.76
CA ASP A 102 -15.07 -2.67 3.38
C ASP A 102 -14.11 -1.54 2.96
N GLY A 103 -14.06 -1.22 1.67
CA GLY A 103 -13.24 -0.14 1.13
C GLY A 103 -13.61 1.23 1.69
N ARG A 104 -14.90 1.55 1.78
CA ARG A 104 -15.38 2.82 2.32
C ARG A 104 -15.05 2.95 3.80
N LEU A 105 -15.19 1.86 4.56
CA LEU A 105 -14.86 1.82 5.98
C LEU A 105 -13.34 1.97 6.18
N ALA A 106 -12.53 1.27 5.40
CA ALA A 106 -11.07 1.38 5.42
C ALA A 106 -10.59 2.80 5.11
N GLU A 107 -11.18 3.47 4.12
CA GLU A 107 -10.94 4.89 3.84
C GLU A 107 -11.24 5.76 5.06
N GLN A 108 -12.43 5.62 5.65
CA GLN A 108 -12.82 6.40 6.83
C GLN A 108 -11.88 6.17 8.02
N ASP A 109 -11.44 4.94 8.23
CA ASP A 109 -10.53 4.58 9.31
C ASP A 109 -9.14 5.19 9.10
N MET A 110 -8.57 5.11 7.89
CA MET A 110 -7.30 5.76 7.56
C MET A 110 -7.35 7.28 7.77
N LEU A 111 -8.45 7.93 7.37
CA LEU A 111 -8.63 9.37 7.58
C LEU A 111 -8.77 9.72 9.06
N ARG A 112 -9.50 8.91 9.84
CA ARG A 112 -9.64 9.10 11.30
C ARG A 112 -8.31 8.96 12.03
N LEU A 113 -7.43 8.08 11.55
CA LEU A 113 -6.08 7.89 12.09
C LEU A 113 -5.11 9.02 11.72
N GLY A 114 -5.49 9.92 10.81
CA GLY A 114 -4.72 11.11 10.48
C GLY A 114 -4.09 11.12 9.08
N ALA A 115 -4.44 10.17 8.21
CA ALA A 115 -4.08 10.30 6.80
C ALA A 115 -4.76 11.54 6.18
N THR A 116 -4.00 12.34 5.44
CA THR A 116 -4.54 13.49 4.72
C THR A 116 -5.11 13.03 3.38
N PRO A 117 -6.40 13.26 3.07
CA PRO A 117 -6.96 12.89 1.78
C PRO A 117 -6.40 13.79 0.67
N VAL A 118 -6.00 13.18 -0.43
CA VAL A 118 -5.47 13.88 -1.60
C VAL A 118 -6.08 13.27 -2.86
N ARG A 119 -6.37 14.12 -3.85
CA ARG A 119 -6.74 13.71 -5.22
C ARG A 119 -5.72 14.28 -6.20
N LEU A 120 -5.57 13.66 -7.37
CA LEU A 120 -4.66 14.11 -8.43
C LEU A 120 -4.88 15.59 -8.78
N GLU A 121 -6.15 16.00 -8.91
CA GLU A 121 -6.54 17.39 -9.21
C GLU A 121 -5.98 18.40 -8.19
N THR A 122 -5.84 17.98 -6.93
CA THR A 122 -5.35 18.83 -5.83
C THR A 122 -3.83 18.77 -5.63
N LEU A 123 -3.15 17.83 -6.30
CA LEU A 123 -1.69 17.67 -6.23
C LEU A 123 -0.94 18.62 -7.17
N THR A 124 -1.57 18.97 -8.29
CA THR A 124 -0.95 19.71 -9.38
C THR A 124 -1.34 21.19 -9.43
N ALA A 125 -2.20 21.63 -8.50
CA ALA A 125 -2.61 23.03 -8.32
C ALA A 125 -1.61 23.77 -7.43
#